data_AF-A0A937RBC2-F1
#
_entry.id   AF-A0A937RBC2-F1
#
_cell.length_a   1.000
_cell.length_b   1.000
_cell.length_c   1.000
_cell.angle_alpha   90.00
_cell.angle_beta   90.00
_cell.angle_gamma   90.00
#
_symmetry.space_group_name_H-M   'P 1'
#
loop_
_entity.id
_entity.type
_entity.pdbx_description
1 polymer ?
#
loop_
_entity_poly.entity_id
_entity_poly.type
_entity_poly.pdbx_seq_one_letter_code
_entity_poly.pdbx_strand_id
1 'polypeptide(L)'
;MSQVDARRDAILQRQADKPYPRSGAWHYIDFALAALNRNERLDEANAALLRMHKEFPVNPNPRVGPAAEEVADAHWQINLLHRIWWLFHSRSQFFPGRLTAEAEAALLDIFWQSARRHCRIEYANPERTWWIWGSENHGAMSRSGFWGTAHILKDVPEYRDRRYEDGSTPAQMATAWDTFFKRFARERAGKGLLVEIGSTYNKYTLQGWYNMADFATDPVLRRRMRMLLDLFWADWAIEQVDGIRGGGKHRIYPGPASTRGHASSGQGMAWLYFGLGTPLTKHPGHMCAVTSSYRPPALVADLALDVEGRGTYEYISRRPGLNLLPKPKKTGADTYVLRPDH
;
A
#
# COMPACT_ATOMS: atom_id res chain seq x y z
N MET A 1 4.70 21.97 -15.35
CA MET A 1 4.35 21.03 -14.26
C MET A 1 3.01 20.40 -14.60
N SER A 2 2.87 19.07 -14.59
CA SER A 2 1.58 18.45 -14.90
C SER A 2 0.55 18.78 -13.81
N GLN A 3 -0.75 18.76 -14.11
CA GLN A 3 -1.79 18.99 -13.09
C GLN A 3 -1.72 17.98 -11.94
N VAL A 4 -1.29 16.73 -12.22
CA VAL A 4 -1.06 15.70 -11.18
C VAL A 4 0.07 16.14 -10.24
N ASP A 5 1.18 16.65 -10.77
CA ASP A 5 2.31 17.10 -9.96
C ASP A 5 1.94 18.30 -9.09
N ALA A 6 1.16 19.26 -9.61
CA ALA A 6 0.67 20.38 -8.82
C ALA A 6 -0.18 19.93 -7.61
N ARG A 7 -1.06 18.94 -7.82
CA ARG A 7 -1.89 18.36 -6.75
C ARG A 7 -1.08 17.53 -5.76
N ARG A 8 -0.09 16.77 -6.26
CA ARG A 8 0.89 16.08 -5.42
C ARG A 8 1.59 17.07 -4.50
N ASP A 9 2.14 18.14 -5.05
CA ASP A 9 2.94 19.11 -4.30
C ASP A 9 2.08 19.83 -3.25
N ALA A 10 0.81 20.10 -3.55
CA ALA A 10 -0.16 20.64 -2.59
C ALA A 10 -0.47 19.66 -1.45
N ILE A 11 -0.58 18.35 -1.72
CA ILE A 11 -0.74 17.34 -0.66
C ILE A 11 0.52 17.28 0.21
N LEU A 12 1.71 17.23 -0.41
CA LEU A 12 2.98 17.18 0.32
C LEU A 12 3.18 18.41 1.20
N GLN A 13 2.94 19.61 0.68
CA GLN A 13 3.01 20.85 1.44
C GLN A 13 2.11 20.78 2.68
N ARG A 14 0.86 20.40 2.48
CA ARG A 14 -0.09 20.27 3.58
C ARG A 14 0.38 19.29 4.65
N GLN A 15 0.91 18.13 4.28
CA GLN A 15 1.35 17.14 5.26
C GLN A 15 2.64 17.57 5.99
N ALA A 16 3.49 18.37 5.36
CA ALA A 16 4.63 19.00 6.02
C ALA A 16 4.18 20.07 7.03
N ASP A 17 3.17 20.87 6.70
CA ASP A 17 2.68 21.97 7.55
C ASP A 17 1.73 21.49 8.67
N LYS A 18 0.86 20.55 8.33
CA LYS A 18 -0.24 20.09 9.18
C LYS A 18 -0.51 18.59 8.94
N PRO A 19 0.43 17.72 9.35
CA PRO A 19 0.30 16.28 9.20
C PRO A 19 -0.98 15.77 9.84
N TYR A 20 -1.58 14.77 9.20
CA TYR A 20 -2.76 14.08 9.71
C TYR A 20 -2.50 12.58 9.82
N PRO A 21 -2.93 11.91 10.90
CA PRO A 21 -3.58 12.45 12.09
C PRO A 21 -2.67 13.41 12.89
N ARG A 22 -3.25 14.11 13.88
CA ARG A 22 -2.52 15.12 14.68
C ARG A 22 -1.47 14.52 15.63
N SER A 23 -1.51 13.21 15.86
CA SER A 23 -0.62 12.46 16.74
C SER A 23 -0.59 10.98 16.32
N GLY A 24 0.30 10.19 16.94
CA GLY A 24 0.46 8.75 16.69
C GLY A 24 1.48 8.42 15.61
N ALA A 25 1.75 7.13 15.37
CA ALA A 25 2.75 6.71 14.38
C ALA A 25 2.53 7.31 12.98
N TRP A 26 1.28 7.35 12.52
CA TRP A 26 0.92 7.94 11.23
C TRP A 26 1.28 9.42 11.10
N HIS A 27 1.17 10.20 12.19
CA HIS A 27 1.52 11.61 12.20
C HIS A 27 2.99 11.82 11.82
N TYR A 28 3.89 11.09 12.49
CA TYR A 28 5.32 11.20 12.24
C TYR A 28 5.71 10.69 10.85
N ILE A 29 5.07 9.62 10.38
CA ILE A 29 5.37 9.01 9.08
C ILE A 29 4.92 9.92 7.94
N ASP A 30 3.71 10.48 8.00
CA ASP A 30 3.22 11.40 6.96
C ASP A 30 4.04 12.68 6.91
N PHE A 31 4.37 13.25 8.08
CA PHE A 31 5.25 14.40 8.18
C PHE A 31 6.62 14.10 7.56
N ALA A 32 7.28 13.02 7.99
CA ALA A 32 8.60 12.66 7.50
C ALA A 32 8.60 12.39 6.00
N LEU A 33 7.65 11.59 5.48
CA LEU A 33 7.55 11.32 4.06
C LEU A 33 7.34 12.61 3.24
N ALA A 34 6.53 13.55 3.73
CA ALA A 34 6.31 14.82 3.06
C ALA A 34 7.56 15.73 3.08
N ALA A 35 8.12 15.98 4.26
CA ALA A 35 9.29 16.83 4.46
C ALA A 35 10.52 16.31 3.71
N LEU A 36 10.80 15.00 3.82
CA LEU A 36 11.87 14.35 3.07
C LEU A 36 11.67 14.45 1.55
N ASN A 37 10.44 14.27 1.05
CA ASN A 37 10.17 14.38 -0.39
C ASN A 37 10.42 15.81 -0.91
N ARG A 38 10.00 16.81 -0.13
CA ARG A 38 10.18 18.23 -0.43
C ARG A 38 11.61 18.75 -0.20
N ASN A 39 12.48 17.94 0.39
CA ASN A 39 13.83 18.34 0.80
C ASN A 39 13.83 19.52 1.78
N GLU A 40 12.87 19.53 2.71
CA GLU A 40 12.65 20.58 3.70
C GLU A 40 12.67 19.95 5.09
N ARG A 41 13.16 20.69 6.09
CA ARG A 41 13.08 20.30 7.51
C ARG A 41 13.61 18.88 7.78
N LEU A 42 14.73 18.53 7.13
CA LEU A 42 15.31 17.18 7.16
C LEU A 42 15.61 16.70 8.58
N ASP A 43 16.15 17.58 9.42
CA ASP A 43 16.46 17.27 10.83
C ASP A 43 15.18 16.89 11.62
N GLU A 44 14.10 17.66 11.43
CA GLU A 44 12.81 17.37 12.05
C GLU A 44 12.20 16.07 11.53
N ALA A 45 12.31 15.81 10.23
CA ALA A 45 11.80 14.59 9.62
C ALA A 45 12.51 13.34 10.15
N ASN A 46 13.84 13.39 10.28
CA ASN A 46 14.63 12.31 10.86
C ASN A 46 14.32 12.13 12.36
N ALA A 47 14.23 13.23 13.12
CA ALA A 47 13.82 13.18 14.53
C ALA A 47 12.42 12.57 14.70
N ALA A 48 11.48 12.86 13.79
CA ALA A 48 10.14 12.27 13.81
C ALA A 48 10.17 10.75 13.62
N LEU A 49 11.02 10.23 12.73
CA LEU A 49 11.18 8.78 12.53
C LEU A 49 11.76 8.09 13.77
N LEU A 50 12.78 8.69 14.38
CA LEU A 50 13.37 8.18 15.63
C LEU A 50 12.36 8.19 16.78
N ARG A 51 11.58 9.26 16.89
CA ARG A 51 10.51 9.38 17.89
C ARG A 51 9.42 8.33 17.67
N MET A 52 9.01 8.12 16.42
CA MET A 52 8.04 7.07 16.06
C MET A 52 8.55 5.68 16.43
N HIS A 53 9.81 5.35 16.12
CA HIS A 53 10.43 4.07 16.49
C HIS A 53 10.43 3.84 18.00
N LYS A 54 10.74 4.89 18.78
CA LYS A 54 10.78 4.83 20.25
C LYS A 54 9.39 4.73 20.89
N GLU A 55 8.45 5.56 20.45
CA GLU A 55 7.12 5.69 21.07
C GLU A 55 6.13 4.60 20.61
N PHE A 56 6.31 4.04 19.41
CA PHE A 56 5.38 3.07 18.80
C PHE A 56 6.13 1.81 18.32
N PRO A 57 6.68 1.00 19.23
CA PRO A 57 7.39 -0.21 18.86
C PRO A 57 6.46 -1.22 18.18
N VAL A 58 6.96 -1.90 17.15
CA VAL A 58 6.19 -2.85 16.29
C VAL A 58 6.09 -4.27 16.88
N ASN A 59 6.88 -4.58 17.91
CA ASN A 59 6.85 -5.87 18.59
C ASN A 59 7.31 -5.71 20.05
N PRO A 60 6.52 -5.03 20.90
CA PRO A 60 6.94 -4.72 22.25
C PRO A 60 7.04 -6.00 23.08
N ASN A 61 7.88 -5.94 24.11
CA ASN A 61 8.02 -7.03 25.07
C ASN A 61 6.69 -7.19 25.83
N PRO A 62 6.02 -8.35 25.77
CA PRO A 62 4.72 -8.53 26.43
C PRO A 62 4.75 -8.44 27.96
N ARG A 63 5.94 -8.41 28.60
CA ARG A 63 6.11 -8.28 30.06
C ARG A 63 6.32 -6.85 30.58
N VAL A 64 6.76 -5.94 29.72
CA VAL A 64 7.14 -4.55 30.09
C VAL A 64 6.76 -3.51 29.01
N GLY A 65 6.04 -3.95 27.98
CA GLY A 65 5.63 -3.15 26.84
C GLY A 65 4.24 -2.55 27.00
N PRO A 66 3.89 -1.57 26.15
CA PRO A 66 2.57 -0.96 26.14
C PRO A 66 1.49 -1.99 25.76
N ALA A 67 0.23 -1.72 26.11
CA ALA A 67 -0.90 -2.62 25.84
C ALA A 67 -1.02 -2.94 24.33
N ALA A 68 -1.71 -4.03 23.96
CA ALA A 68 -1.84 -4.44 22.55
C ALA A 68 -2.40 -3.31 21.65
N GLU A 69 -3.35 -2.52 22.18
CA GLU A 69 -3.92 -1.32 21.57
C GLU A 69 -2.94 -0.12 21.43
N GLU A 70 -1.79 -0.15 22.09
CA GLU A 70 -0.75 0.88 22.09
C GLU A 70 0.47 0.50 21.22
N VAL A 71 0.42 -0.67 20.56
CA VAL A 71 1.45 -1.18 19.66
C VAL A 71 1.23 -0.66 18.24
N ALA A 72 2.30 -0.34 17.52
CA ALA A 72 2.17 -0.11 16.08
C ALA A 72 1.74 -1.42 15.40
N ASP A 73 0.50 -1.46 14.91
CA ASP A 73 0.02 -2.55 14.07
C ASP A 73 0.69 -2.45 12.69
N ALA A 74 1.88 -3.04 12.61
CA ALA A 74 2.90 -2.71 11.62
C ALA A 74 2.41 -2.75 10.18
N HIS A 75 1.52 -3.68 9.81
CA HIS A 75 1.06 -3.77 8.42
C HIS A 75 0.35 -2.49 7.96
N TRP A 76 -0.24 -1.70 8.86
CA TRP A 76 -0.86 -0.42 8.49
C TRP A 76 0.17 0.58 8.01
N GLN A 77 1.31 0.72 8.70
CA GLN A 77 2.30 1.76 8.39
C GLN A 77 3.45 1.28 7.49
N ILE A 78 3.73 -0.02 7.46
CA ILE A 78 4.99 -0.57 6.93
C ILE A 78 5.24 -0.16 5.48
N ASN A 79 4.21 -0.11 4.64
CA ASN A 79 4.35 0.25 3.23
C ASN A 79 4.82 1.70 3.04
N LEU A 80 4.43 2.64 3.91
CA LEU A 80 4.97 4.00 3.86
C LEU A 80 6.41 4.04 4.35
N LEU A 81 6.76 3.27 5.38
CA LEU A 81 8.12 3.20 5.91
C LEU A 81 9.10 2.60 4.88
N HIS A 82 8.70 1.54 4.17
CA HIS A 82 9.49 1.01 3.04
C HIS A 82 9.69 2.05 1.96
N ARG A 83 8.65 2.84 1.68
CA ARG A 83 8.70 3.91 0.70
C ARG A 83 9.66 5.03 1.10
N ILE A 84 9.66 5.42 2.38
CA ILE A 84 10.65 6.34 2.94
C ILE A 84 12.06 5.77 2.75
N TRP A 85 12.27 4.48 3.09
CA TRP A 85 13.56 3.83 2.88
C TRP A 85 14.01 3.91 1.42
N TRP A 86 13.24 3.35 0.48
CA TRP A 86 13.62 3.30 -0.94
C TRP A 86 13.87 4.68 -1.54
N LEU A 87 13.11 5.70 -1.15
CA LEU A 87 13.26 7.04 -1.70
C LEU A 87 14.45 7.82 -1.13
N PHE A 88 14.82 7.62 0.15
CA PHE A 88 15.61 8.61 0.89
C PHE A 88 16.86 8.09 1.60
N HIS A 89 17.05 6.77 1.66
CA HIS A 89 18.25 6.23 2.28
C HIS A 89 19.53 6.71 1.58
N SER A 90 20.65 6.69 2.28
CA SER A 90 21.97 7.18 1.90
C SER A 90 22.45 6.72 0.52
N ARG A 91 22.01 5.53 0.10
CA ARG A 91 22.34 4.91 -1.20
C ARG A 91 21.15 4.84 -2.16
N SER A 92 20.08 5.58 -1.89
CA SER A 92 18.89 5.61 -2.75
C SER A 92 19.24 6.08 -4.16
N GLN A 93 18.62 5.48 -5.17
CA GLN A 93 18.72 5.92 -6.56
C GLN A 93 17.83 7.14 -6.87
N PHE A 94 16.98 7.56 -5.93
CA PHE A 94 16.00 8.63 -6.13
C PHE A 94 16.47 9.93 -5.47
N PHE A 95 16.53 9.95 -4.14
CA PHE A 95 16.88 11.13 -3.36
C PHE A 95 17.86 10.75 -2.23
N PRO A 96 19.11 10.40 -2.58
CA PRO A 96 20.06 9.87 -1.60
C PRO A 96 20.39 10.87 -0.49
N GLY A 97 20.66 10.34 0.70
CA GLY A 97 21.25 11.11 1.81
C GLY A 97 20.28 12.04 2.54
N ARG A 98 18.96 11.86 2.38
CA ARG A 98 17.96 12.64 3.14
C ARG A 98 17.64 12.02 4.50
N LEU A 99 18.00 10.75 4.71
CA LEU A 99 17.94 10.10 6.02
C LEU A 99 19.31 10.17 6.74
N THR A 100 19.28 10.34 8.06
CA THR A 100 20.48 10.15 8.89
C THR A 100 20.74 8.67 9.12
N ALA A 101 21.97 8.32 9.52
CA ALA A 101 22.35 6.95 9.82
C ALA A 101 21.50 6.33 10.94
N GLU A 102 21.12 7.13 11.95
CA GLU A 102 20.28 6.69 13.05
C GLU A 102 18.86 6.40 12.58
N ALA A 103 18.30 7.25 11.71
CA ALA A 103 16.97 7.03 11.15
C ALA A 103 16.93 5.79 10.25
N GLU A 104 17.99 5.56 9.45
CA GLU A 104 18.16 4.32 8.68
C GLU A 104 18.19 3.09 9.57
N ALA A 105 19.00 3.12 10.64
CA ALA A 105 19.08 2.01 11.59
C ALA A 105 17.73 1.72 12.28
N ALA A 106 16.99 2.76 12.66
CA ALA A 106 15.66 2.64 13.25
C ALA A 106 14.66 1.99 12.29
N LEU A 107 14.65 2.40 11.01
CA LEU A 107 13.80 1.80 9.98
C LEU A 107 14.14 0.31 9.77
N LEU A 108 15.42 -0.05 9.69
CA LEU A 108 15.85 -1.43 9.54
C LEU A 108 15.44 -2.32 10.71
N ASP A 109 15.51 -1.80 11.95
CA ASP A 109 14.99 -2.51 13.13
C ASP A 109 13.48 -2.71 13.02
N ILE A 110 12.70 -1.67 12.67
CA ILE A 110 11.25 -1.81 12.45
C ILE A 110 10.94 -2.90 11.43
N PHE A 111 11.62 -2.88 10.27
CA PHE A 111 11.42 -3.88 9.22
C PHE A 111 11.69 -5.29 9.73
N TRP A 112 12.80 -5.50 10.44
CA TRP A 112 13.11 -6.80 11.01
C TRP A 112 12.11 -7.25 12.07
N GLN A 113 11.78 -6.40 13.04
CA GLN A 113 10.87 -6.75 14.14
C GLN A 113 9.45 -7.06 13.66
N SER A 114 8.98 -6.34 12.61
CA SER A 114 7.68 -6.56 11.98
C SER A 114 7.56 -7.96 11.37
N ALA A 115 8.63 -8.44 10.74
CA ALA A 115 8.59 -9.61 9.87
C ALA A 115 9.16 -10.87 10.50
N ARG A 116 10.16 -10.79 11.39
CA ARG A 116 10.92 -11.96 11.87
C ARG A 116 10.07 -13.14 12.38
N ARG A 117 8.97 -12.82 13.07
CA ARG A 117 7.99 -13.77 13.66
C ARG A 117 6.84 -14.11 12.72
N HIS A 118 6.37 -13.14 11.96
CA HIS A 118 5.09 -13.21 11.28
C HIS A 118 5.21 -13.56 9.80
N CYS A 119 6.36 -13.27 9.19
CA CYS A 119 6.62 -13.58 7.80
C CYS A 119 7.12 -15.03 7.70
N ARG A 120 6.27 -15.89 7.13
CA ARG A 120 6.59 -17.30 6.86
C ARG A 120 6.59 -17.53 5.36
N ILE A 121 7.60 -18.23 4.83
CA ILE A 121 7.80 -18.47 3.40
C ILE A 121 6.62 -19.24 2.78
N GLU A 122 5.96 -20.09 3.57
CA GLU A 122 4.74 -20.81 3.16
C GLU A 122 3.57 -19.89 2.80
N TYR A 123 3.54 -18.65 3.31
CA TYR A 123 2.52 -17.66 2.98
C TYR A 123 2.72 -17.06 1.58
N ALA A 124 3.92 -17.17 1.02
CA ALA A 124 4.25 -16.77 -0.34
C ALA A 124 3.98 -17.88 -1.37
N ASN A 125 3.11 -18.86 -1.05
CA ASN A 125 2.71 -19.89 -2.01
C ASN A 125 1.88 -19.28 -3.16
N PRO A 126 2.34 -19.35 -4.43
CA PRO A 126 1.65 -18.73 -5.56
C PRO A 126 0.28 -19.32 -5.89
N GLU A 127 -0.04 -20.51 -5.39
CA GLU A 127 -1.38 -21.11 -5.54
C GLU A 127 -2.38 -20.62 -4.48
N ARG A 128 -1.94 -19.74 -3.55
CA ARG A 128 -2.75 -19.20 -2.46
C ARG A 128 -3.07 -17.70 -2.61
N THR A 129 -3.03 -17.17 -3.83
CA THR A 129 -3.32 -15.74 -4.12
C THR A 129 -4.74 -15.30 -3.78
N TRP A 130 -5.68 -16.25 -3.73
CA TRP A 130 -7.09 -16.07 -3.34
C TRP A 130 -7.40 -16.47 -1.90
N TRP A 131 -6.36 -16.72 -1.09
CA TRP A 131 -6.51 -16.89 0.35
C TRP A 131 -6.39 -15.50 0.96
N ILE A 132 -7.35 -15.07 1.76
CA ILE A 132 -7.42 -13.72 2.33
C ILE A 132 -7.36 -13.85 3.85
N TRP A 133 -6.29 -13.32 4.45
CA TRP A 133 -6.17 -13.24 5.91
C TRP A 133 -6.84 -11.96 6.41
N GLY A 134 -7.68 -12.09 7.44
CA GLY A 134 -8.51 -10.98 7.93
C GLY A 134 -9.44 -10.49 6.83
N SER A 135 -9.41 -9.20 6.52
CA SER A 135 -10.01 -8.67 5.30
C SER A 135 -8.99 -8.42 4.20
N GLU A 136 -9.46 -8.18 2.98
CA GLU A 136 -8.58 -8.07 1.81
C GLU A 136 -7.49 -7.00 1.98
N ASN A 137 -7.82 -5.83 2.53
CA ASN A 137 -6.81 -4.80 2.81
C ASN A 137 -5.76 -5.27 3.85
N HIS A 138 -6.15 -5.98 4.91
CA HIS A 138 -5.20 -6.50 5.91
C HIS A 138 -4.23 -7.50 5.29
N GLY A 139 -4.77 -8.51 4.58
CA GLY A 139 -3.96 -9.48 3.85
C GLY A 139 -3.04 -8.82 2.82
N ALA A 140 -3.52 -7.83 2.08
CA ALA A 140 -2.72 -7.09 1.09
C ALA A 140 -1.58 -6.29 1.73
N MET A 141 -1.86 -5.56 2.82
CA MET A 141 -0.88 -4.78 3.56
C MET A 141 0.21 -5.67 4.16
N SER A 142 -0.16 -6.75 4.85
CA SER A 142 0.83 -7.64 5.48
C SER A 142 1.72 -8.31 4.45
N ARG A 143 1.15 -8.85 3.36
CA ARG A 143 1.93 -9.53 2.32
C ARG A 143 2.85 -8.58 1.56
N SER A 144 2.37 -7.39 1.20
CA SER A 144 3.21 -6.37 0.56
C SER A 144 4.30 -5.85 1.49
N GLY A 145 3.99 -5.75 2.80
CA GLY A 145 4.97 -5.45 3.83
C GLY A 145 6.06 -6.52 3.93
N PHE A 146 5.69 -7.80 3.89
CA PHE A 146 6.65 -8.90 3.88
C PHE A 146 7.55 -8.88 2.63
N TRP A 147 6.98 -8.62 1.45
CA TRP A 147 7.74 -8.41 0.22
C TRP A 147 8.74 -7.25 0.36
N GLY A 148 8.28 -6.08 0.80
CA GLY A 148 9.13 -4.89 0.92
C GLY A 148 10.27 -5.08 1.92
N THR A 149 9.97 -5.65 3.09
CA THR A 149 10.97 -5.96 4.11
C THR A 149 12.01 -6.93 3.57
N ALA A 150 11.61 -8.02 2.91
CA ALA A 150 12.55 -9.00 2.37
C ALA A 150 13.48 -8.39 1.30
N HIS A 151 12.93 -7.56 0.41
CA HIS A 151 13.70 -6.87 -0.64
C HIS A 151 14.66 -5.81 -0.10
N ILE A 152 14.33 -5.16 1.01
CA ILE A 152 15.24 -4.23 1.66
C ILE A 152 16.34 -5.01 2.40
N LEU A 153 15.97 -5.96 3.26
CA LEU A 153 16.92 -6.61 4.17
C LEU A 153 17.89 -7.55 3.47
N LYS A 154 17.56 -8.09 2.29
CA LYS A 154 18.49 -8.94 1.52
C LYS A 154 19.75 -8.20 1.06
N ASP A 155 19.69 -6.88 0.94
CA ASP A 155 20.78 -6.05 0.42
C ASP A 155 21.52 -5.29 1.56
N VAL A 156 21.13 -5.50 2.82
CA VAL A 156 21.72 -4.86 4.01
C VAL A 156 22.66 -5.85 4.72
N PRO A 157 23.98 -5.59 4.83
CA PRO A 157 24.95 -6.53 5.36
C PRO A 157 24.60 -7.12 6.73
N GLU A 158 24.06 -6.31 7.64
CA GLU A 158 23.72 -6.70 9.01
C GLU A 158 22.50 -7.65 9.09
N TYR A 159 21.69 -7.70 8.03
CA TYR A 159 20.42 -8.43 8.00
C TYR A 159 20.36 -9.54 6.94
N ARG A 160 21.14 -9.45 5.86
CA ARG A 160 21.03 -10.34 4.69
C ARG A 160 21.17 -11.82 5.01
N ASP A 161 21.96 -12.14 6.04
CA ASP A 161 22.27 -13.51 6.48
C ASP A 161 21.46 -13.92 7.72
N ARG A 162 20.64 -13.02 8.28
CA ARG A 162 19.73 -13.37 9.39
C ARG A 162 18.62 -14.32 8.90
N ARG A 163 18.05 -15.07 9.83
CA ARG A 163 16.96 -16.00 9.54
C ARG A 163 15.67 -15.56 10.21
N TYR A 164 14.58 -15.54 9.44
CA TYR A 164 13.23 -15.50 9.99
C TYR A 164 13.03 -16.74 10.89
N GLU A 165 12.01 -16.73 11.74
CA GLU A 165 11.76 -17.84 12.66
C GLU A 165 11.38 -19.16 11.95
N ASP A 166 11.07 -19.13 10.65
CA ASP A 166 10.87 -20.35 9.85
C ASP A 166 12.17 -20.88 9.20
N GLY A 167 13.30 -20.25 9.52
CA GLY A 167 14.63 -20.60 9.03
C GLY A 167 15.00 -19.97 7.69
N SER A 168 14.07 -19.32 6.99
CA SER A 168 14.36 -18.69 5.69
C SER A 168 15.21 -17.42 5.83
N THR A 169 15.96 -17.05 4.79
CA THR A 169 16.72 -15.79 4.71
C THR A 169 15.91 -14.70 3.97
N PRO A 170 16.26 -13.40 4.14
CA PRO A 170 15.67 -12.31 3.32
C PRO A 170 15.70 -12.57 1.82
N ALA A 171 16.79 -13.13 1.28
CA ALA A 171 16.90 -13.43 -0.15
C ALA A 171 15.93 -14.53 -0.61
N GLN A 172 15.75 -15.59 0.20
CA GLN A 172 14.77 -16.65 -0.05
C GLN A 172 13.34 -16.09 0.01
N MET A 173 13.06 -15.27 1.01
CA MET A 173 11.76 -14.63 1.21
C MET A 173 11.42 -13.68 0.04
N ALA A 174 12.37 -12.86 -0.41
CA ALA A 174 12.19 -11.94 -1.54
C ALA A 174 11.85 -12.70 -2.83
N THR A 175 12.59 -13.78 -3.10
CA THR A 175 12.34 -14.65 -4.27
C THR A 175 10.94 -15.29 -4.23
N ALA A 176 10.53 -15.78 -3.05
CA ALA A 176 9.22 -16.39 -2.86
C ALA A 176 8.09 -15.36 -3.06
N TRP A 177 8.21 -14.17 -2.49
CA TRP A 177 7.21 -13.11 -2.66
C TRP A 177 7.16 -12.56 -4.09
N ASP A 178 8.29 -12.46 -4.81
CA ASP A 178 8.26 -12.09 -6.23
C ASP A 178 7.47 -13.11 -7.06
N THR A 179 7.66 -14.39 -6.78
CA THR A 179 6.91 -15.47 -7.43
C THR A 179 5.42 -15.37 -7.09
N PHE A 180 5.08 -15.17 -5.81
CA PHE A 180 3.71 -14.95 -5.36
C PHE A 180 3.06 -13.76 -6.07
N PHE A 181 3.69 -12.58 -6.05
CA PHE A 181 3.08 -11.35 -6.58
C PHE A 181 3.00 -11.35 -8.11
N LYS A 182 3.93 -12.02 -8.81
CA LYS A 182 3.78 -12.27 -10.25
C LYS A 182 2.54 -13.09 -10.57
N ARG A 183 2.22 -14.12 -9.78
CA ARG A 183 0.97 -14.90 -9.94
C ARG A 183 -0.25 -14.09 -9.49
N PHE A 184 -0.15 -13.39 -8.36
CA PHE A 184 -1.20 -12.52 -7.83
C PHE A 184 -1.68 -11.52 -8.88
N ALA A 185 -0.77 -10.79 -9.52
CA ALA A 185 -1.14 -9.79 -10.52
C ALA A 185 -1.89 -10.40 -11.72
N ARG A 186 -1.46 -11.59 -12.18
CA ARG A 186 -2.15 -12.32 -13.25
C ARG A 186 -3.55 -12.78 -12.82
N GLU A 187 -3.67 -13.33 -11.62
CA GLU A 187 -4.95 -13.81 -11.09
C GLU A 187 -5.94 -12.65 -10.91
N ARG A 188 -5.50 -11.51 -10.34
CA ARG A 188 -6.37 -10.34 -10.16
C ARG A 188 -6.78 -9.70 -11.49
N ALA A 189 -5.87 -9.64 -12.46
CA ALA A 189 -6.21 -9.15 -13.80
C ALA A 189 -7.19 -10.08 -14.54
N GLY A 190 -7.04 -11.41 -14.39
CA GLY A 190 -7.81 -12.38 -15.18
C GLY A 190 -9.14 -12.81 -14.55
N LYS A 191 -9.29 -12.71 -13.22
CA LYS A 191 -10.45 -13.29 -12.51
C LYS A 191 -11.21 -12.29 -11.62
N GLY A 192 -10.76 -11.04 -11.58
CA GLY A 192 -11.39 -9.95 -10.81
C GLY A 192 -10.39 -9.23 -9.92
N LEU A 193 -10.45 -7.91 -9.86
CA LEU A 193 -9.42 -7.10 -9.21
C LEU A 193 -9.38 -7.34 -7.69
N LEU A 194 -10.47 -7.01 -7.01
CA LEU A 194 -10.57 -6.95 -5.56
C LEU A 194 -11.93 -7.47 -5.11
N VAL A 195 -11.93 -8.13 -3.96
CA VAL A 195 -13.14 -8.55 -3.23
C VAL A 195 -13.74 -7.37 -2.49
N GLU A 196 -12.91 -6.48 -1.93
CA GLU A 196 -13.34 -5.20 -1.37
C GLU A 196 -13.56 -4.17 -2.49
N ILE A 197 -14.57 -4.42 -3.33
CA ILE A 197 -14.94 -3.61 -4.50
C ILE A 197 -15.29 -2.19 -4.05
N GLY A 198 -14.70 -1.17 -4.70
CA GLY A 198 -15.03 0.24 -4.45
C GLY A 198 -14.90 0.68 -2.98
N SER A 199 -14.09 -0.03 -2.20
CA SER A 199 -14.00 0.13 -0.75
C SER A 199 -13.17 1.35 -0.34
N THR A 200 -13.56 1.98 0.76
CA THR A 200 -12.72 3.00 1.42
C THR A 200 -11.39 2.43 1.95
N TYR A 201 -11.21 1.12 1.96
CA TYR A 201 -9.93 0.49 2.32
C TYR A 201 -9.01 0.26 1.12
N ASN A 202 -9.44 0.47 -0.13
CA ASN A 202 -8.58 0.26 -1.29
C ASN A 202 -7.31 1.15 -1.25
N LYS A 203 -7.35 2.31 -0.59
CA LYS A 203 -6.15 3.13 -0.37
C LYS A 203 -5.01 2.35 0.28
N TYR A 204 -5.33 1.44 1.20
CA TYR A 204 -4.35 0.59 1.88
C TYR A 204 -3.91 -0.59 1.02
N THR A 205 -4.86 -1.26 0.38
CA THR A 205 -4.59 -2.37 -0.55
C THR A 205 -3.61 -1.96 -1.65
N LEU A 206 -3.77 -0.76 -2.20
CA LEU A 206 -2.96 -0.25 -3.30
C LEU A 206 -1.56 0.21 -2.89
N GLN A 207 -1.28 0.46 -1.60
CA GLN A 207 0.05 0.94 -1.16
C GLN A 207 1.16 0.01 -1.62
N GLY A 208 0.99 -1.30 -1.39
CA GLY A 208 1.92 -2.32 -1.84
C GLY A 208 2.05 -2.37 -3.36
N TRP A 209 0.97 -2.11 -4.09
CA TRP A 209 0.97 -2.11 -5.55
C TRP A 209 1.80 -0.96 -6.11
N TYR A 210 1.66 0.24 -5.57
CA TYR A 210 2.51 1.39 -5.91
C TYR A 210 3.97 1.12 -5.58
N ASN A 211 4.25 0.55 -4.42
CA ASN A 211 5.62 0.21 -4.03
C ASN A 211 6.26 -0.81 -5.00
N MET A 212 5.56 -1.89 -5.34
CA MET A 212 6.06 -2.86 -6.34
C MET A 212 6.17 -2.26 -7.75
N ALA A 213 5.25 -1.39 -8.14
CA ALA A 213 5.26 -0.72 -9.44
C ALA A 213 6.44 0.26 -9.62
N ASP A 214 6.95 0.82 -8.52
CA ASP A 214 8.08 1.75 -8.51
C ASP A 214 9.42 1.03 -8.23
N PHE A 215 9.45 0.11 -7.26
CA PHE A 215 10.70 -0.37 -6.64
C PHE A 215 11.02 -1.85 -6.88
N ALA A 216 10.13 -2.64 -7.50
CA ALA A 216 10.46 -4.03 -7.81
C ALA A 216 11.65 -4.10 -8.80
N THR A 217 12.65 -4.89 -8.43
CA THR A 217 13.85 -5.12 -9.26
C THR A 217 13.59 -6.15 -10.36
N ASP A 218 12.71 -7.14 -10.11
CA ASP A 218 12.21 -8.04 -11.16
C ASP A 218 11.35 -7.23 -12.18
N PRO A 219 11.78 -7.14 -13.45
CA PRO A 219 11.11 -6.30 -14.44
C PRO A 219 9.71 -6.82 -14.81
N VAL A 220 9.48 -8.13 -14.70
CA VAL A 220 8.17 -8.74 -14.97
C VAL A 220 7.18 -8.39 -13.86
N LEU A 221 7.59 -8.50 -12.60
CA LEU A 221 6.78 -8.08 -11.46
C LEU A 221 6.43 -6.60 -11.57
N ARG A 222 7.45 -5.74 -11.76
CA ARG A 222 7.26 -4.29 -11.88
C ARG A 222 6.25 -3.94 -12.97
N ARG A 223 6.42 -4.52 -14.17
CA ARG A 223 5.49 -4.32 -15.30
C ARG A 223 4.07 -4.78 -14.97
N ARG A 224 3.91 -5.96 -14.38
CA ARG A 224 2.59 -6.51 -14.03
C ARG A 224 1.88 -5.66 -12.97
N MET A 225 2.59 -5.15 -11.97
CA MET A 225 1.98 -4.29 -10.96
C MET A 225 1.58 -2.92 -11.51
N ARG A 226 2.33 -2.36 -12.46
CA ARG A 226 1.90 -1.17 -13.22
C ARG A 226 0.64 -1.44 -14.03
N MET A 227 0.60 -2.54 -14.78
CA MET A 227 -0.61 -2.93 -15.53
C MET A 227 -1.81 -3.17 -14.61
N LEU A 228 -1.60 -3.71 -13.40
CA LEU A 228 -2.67 -3.93 -12.44
C LEU A 228 -3.22 -2.61 -11.88
N LEU A 229 -2.36 -1.59 -11.70
CA LEU A 229 -2.78 -0.23 -11.39
C LEU A 229 -3.56 0.39 -12.56
N ASP A 230 -3.12 0.18 -13.80
CA ASP A 230 -3.85 0.64 -15.00
C ASP A 230 -5.26 0.06 -15.01
N LEU A 231 -5.40 -1.26 -14.77
CA LEU A 231 -6.70 -1.94 -14.70
C LEU A 231 -7.57 -1.44 -13.54
N PHE A 232 -6.99 -1.21 -12.36
CA PHE A 232 -7.74 -0.66 -11.23
C PHE A 232 -8.31 0.72 -11.55
N TRP A 233 -7.50 1.58 -12.17
CA TRP A 233 -7.91 2.92 -12.52
C TRP A 233 -8.87 2.96 -13.71
N ALA A 234 -8.77 2.01 -14.65
CA ALA A 234 -9.75 1.82 -15.71
C ALA A 234 -11.12 1.38 -15.15
N ASP A 235 -11.15 0.38 -14.25
CA ASP A 235 -12.39 -0.06 -13.56
C ASP A 235 -13.03 1.10 -12.77
N TRP A 236 -12.21 1.93 -12.11
CA TRP A 236 -12.72 3.14 -11.46
C TRP A 236 -13.26 4.19 -12.45
N ALA A 237 -12.53 4.48 -13.53
CA ALA A 237 -12.87 5.50 -14.52
C ALA A 237 -14.19 5.19 -15.26
N ILE A 238 -14.44 3.90 -15.47
CA ILE A 238 -15.63 3.39 -16.16
C ILE A 238 -16.89 3.47 -15.27
N GLU A 239 -16.77 3.20 -13.97
CA GLU A 239 -17.90 3.14 -13.05
C GLU A 239 -18.26 4.50 -12.41
N GLN A 240 -17.45 5.54 -12.58
CA GLN A 240 -17.66 6.83 -11.93
C GLN A 240 -18.51 7.81 -12.74
N VAL A 241 -19.25 8.65 -12.01
CA VAL A 241 -19.93 9.84 -12.51
C VAL A 241 -19.47 11.02 -11.65
N ASP A 242 -18.81 11.99 -12.27
CA ASP A 242 -18.28 13.21 -11.62
C ASP A 242 -17.44 12.92 -10.34
N GLY A 243 -16.55 11.94 -10.43
CA GLY A 243 -15.69 11.52 -9.33
C GLY A 243 -16.38 10.70 -8.24
N ILE A 244 -17.67 10.43 -8.37
CA ILE A 244 -18.42 9.53 -7.51
C ILE A 244 -18.50 8.17 -8.20
N ARG A 245 -17.80 7.18 -7.64
CA ARG A 245 -17.90 5.80 -8.13
C ARG A 245 -19.33 5.29 -7.96
N GLY A 246 -19.94 4.80 -9.03
CA GLY A 246 -21.21 4.08 -9.02
C GLY A 246 -21.03 2.58 -8.70
N GLY A 247 -22.07 1.78 -8.95
CA GLY A 247 -21.99 0.32 -8.85
C GLY A 247 -21.89 -0.24 -7.42
N GLY A 248 -21.56 -1.54 -7.35
CA GLY A 248 -21.43 -2.28 -6.10
C GLY A 248 -20.23 -1.81 -5.28
N LYS A 249 -20.44 -1.66 -3.96
CA LYS A 249 -19.38 -1.23 -3.03
C LYS A 249 -19.40 -2.08 -1.78
N HIS A 250 -18.21 -2.41 -1.28
CA HIS A 250 -18.01 -3.08 0.00
C HIS A 250 -17.43 -2.11 1.04
N ARG A 251 -17.64 -2.43 2.32
CA ARG A 251 -17.13 -1.63 3.46
C ARG A 251 -17.60 -0.17 3.41
N ILE A 252 -18.85 0.04 3.03
CA ILE A 252 -19.53 1.34 3.07
C ILE A 252 -20.36 1.41 4.34
N TYR A 253 -20.05 2.38 5.19
CA TYR A 253 -20.71 2.58 6.49
C TYR A 253 -21.70 3.74 6.40
N PRO A 254 -22.77 3.73 7.23
CA PRO A 254 -23.70 4.85 7.31
C PRO A 254 -22.97 6.18 7.55
N GLY A 255 -23.16 7.15 6.65
CA GLY A 255 -22.54 8.47 6.75
C GLY A 255 -22.44 9.17 5.38
N PRO A 256 -21.69 10.28 5.29
CA PRO A 256 -21.56 11.07 4.05
C PRO A 256 -21.11 10.24 2.83
N ALA A 257 -20.30 9.20 3.05
CA ALA A 257 -19.82 8.32 1.98
C ALA A 257 -20.92 7.43 1.41
N SER A 258 -21.84 6.95 2.25
CA SER A 258 -22.96 6.12 1.82
C SER A 258 -24.15 6.92 1.31
N THR A 259 -24.39 8.13 1.84
CA THR A 259 -25.60 8.91 1.56
C THR A 259 -25.41 10.02 0.53
N ARG A 260 -24.20 10.59 0.43
CA ARG A 260 -23.91 11.71 -0.48
C ARG A 260 -22.80 11.39 -1.47
N GLY A 261 -22.28 10.16 -1.44
CA GLY A 261 -21.12 9.78 -2.24
C GLY A 261 -19.86 10.60 -1.92
N HIS A 262 -19.76 11.23 -0.75
CA HIS A 262 -18.64 12.11 -0.37
C HIS A 262 -17.77 11.52 0.73
N ALA A 263 -16.48 11.87 0.78
CA ALA A 263 -15.56 11.43 1.83
C ALA A 263 -15.24 9.92 1.84
N SER A 264 -15.50 9.22 0.72
CA SER A 264 -14.88 7.90 0.52
C SER A 264 -13.41 8.11 0.17
N SER A 265 -12.50 7.31 0.70
CA SER A 265 -11.09 7.60 0.47
C SER A 265 -10.62 7.32 -0.96
N GLY A 266 -11.40 6.58 -1.76
CA GLY A 266 -11.14 6.45 -3.19
C GLY A 266 -11.13 7.80 -3.92
N GLN A 267 -11.95 8.75 -3.46
CA GLN A 267 -12.06 10.08 -4.07
C GLN A 267 -10.79 10.93 -3.91
N GLY A 268 -10.07 10.80 -2.80
CA GLY A 268 -8.80 11.51 -2.63
C GLY A 268 -7.73 11.05 -3.62
N MET A 269 -7.71 9.75 -3.95
CA MET A 269 -6.81 9.20 -4.96
C MET A 269 -7.25 9.58 -6.38
N ALA A 270 -8.56 9.54 -6.66
CA ALA A 270 -9.10 9.99 -7.94
C ALA A 270 -8.80 11.48 -8.17
N TRP A 271 -8.90 12.30 -7.13
CA TRP A 271 -8.58 13.72 -7.23
C TRP A 271 -7.11 13.95 -7.55
N LEU A 272 -6.19 13.16 -6.98
CA LEU A 272 -4.76 13.24 -7.32
C LEU A 272 -4.52 13.04 -8.82
N TYR A 273 -5.15 12.03 -9.44
CA TYR A 273 -4.89 11.69 -10.85
C TYR A 273 -5.74 12.48 -11.84
N PHE A 274 -7.06 12.56 -11.62
CA PHE A 274 -8.03 13.06 -12.60
C PHE A 274 -8.63 14.41 -12.20
N GLY A 275 -8.66 14.73 -10.90
CA GLY A 275 -9.12 16.03 -10.41
C GLY A 275 -10.59 15.99 -10.04
N LEU A 276 -11.18 14.80 -10.19
CA LEU A 276 -12.52 14.44 -9.80
C LEU A 276 -12.51 13.89 -8.37
N GLY A 277 -13.54 14.22 -7.59
CA GLY A 277 -13.69 13.77 -6.20
C GLY A 277 -13.25 14.82 -5.17
N THR A 278 -12.84 14.38 -3.98
CA THR A 278 -12.56 15.26 -2.85
C THR A 278 -11.13 15.81 -2.93
N PRO A 279 -10.95 17.15 -3.06
CA PRO A 279 -9.64 17.75 -3.13
C PRO A 279 -8.88 17.60 -1.83
N LEU A 280 -7.56 17.53 -1.93
CA LEU A 280 -6.64 17.53 -0.79
C LEU A 280 -7.10 16.56 0.30
N THR A 281 -7.00 15.27 0.00
CA THR A 281 -7.12 14.28 1.06
C THR A 281 -5.99 14.46 2.09
N LYS A 282 -6.32 14.21 3.36
CA LYS A 282 -5.36 14.26 4.48
C LYS A 282 -4.89 12.90 4.94
N HIS A 283 -5.46 11.83 4.39
CA HIS A 283 -5.25 10.51 4.98
C HIS A 283 -3.92 9.87 4.52
N PRO A 284 -3.08 9.36 5.44
CA PRO A 284 -1.79 8.72 5.14
C PRO A 284 -1.82 7.62 4.07
N GLY A 285 -2.89 6.83 4.07
CA GLY A 285 -3.14 5.79 3.06
C GLY A 285 -3.00 6.22 1.60
N HIS A 286 -2.97 7.52 1.29
CA HIS A 286 -2.77 8.04 -0.07
C HIS A 286 -1.32 8.33 -0.43
N MET A 287 -0.42 8.39 0.56
CA MET A 287 0.93 8.90 0.36
C MET A 287 1.81 8.02 -0.54
N CYS A 288 1.53 6.71 -0.64
CA CYS A 288 2.15 5.85 -1.67
C CYS A 288 1.82 6.32 -3.08
N ALA A 289 0.57 6.69 -3.36
CA ALA A 289 0.16 7.20 -4.67
C ALA A 289 0.77 8.59 -4.94
N VAL A 290 0.71 9.47 -3.94
CA VAL A 290 1.27 10.84 -4.01
C VAL A 290 2.75 10.82 -4.39
N THR A 291 3.53 9.95 -3.76
CA THR A 291 4.98 9.90 -3.99
C THR A 291 5.37 8.90 -5.08
N SER A 292 4.42 8.35 -5.84
CA SER A 292 4.67 7.39 -6.93
C SER A 292 5.01 8.05 -8.26
N SER A 293 5.84 7.33 -9.04
CA SER A 293 6.10 7.63 -10.46
C SER A 293 4.93 7.23 -11.37
N TYR A 294 4.02 6.40 -10.86
CA TYR A 294 2.86 5.94 -11.62
C TYR A 294 1.97 7.11 -12.03
N ARG A 295 1.56 7.10 -13.30
CA ARG A 295 0.53 7.96 -13.85
C ARG A 295 -0.41 7.08 -14.68
N PRO A 296 -1.74 7.22 -14.55
CA PRO A 296 -2.67 6.49 -15.40
C PRO A 296 -2.37 6.73 -16.90
N PRO A 297 -2.54 5.73 -17.76
CA PRO A 297 -2.44 5.89 -19.21
C PRO A 297 -3.42 6.95 -19.73
N ALA A 298 -3.09 7.63 -20.83
CA ALA A 298 -3.94 8.65 -21.45
C ALA A 298 -5.37 8.14 -21.68
N LEU A 299 -5.52 6.94 -22.23
CA LEU A 299 -6.82 6.29 -22.42
C LEU A 299 -7.66 6.20 -21.12
N VAL A 300 -7.02 5.91 -19.98
CA VAL A 300 -7.72 5.85 -18.68
C VAL A 300 -8.13 7.25 -18.21
N ALA A 301 -7.32 8.26 -18.49
CA ALA A 301 -7.68 9.65 -18.24
C ALA A 301 -8.84 10.10 -19.13
N ASP A 302 -8.84 9.74 -20.41
CA ASP A 302 -9.93 10.05 -21.36
C ASP A 302 -11.23 9.39 -20.90
N LEU A 303 -11.21 8.10 -20.52
CA LEU A 303 -12.38 7.42 -19.95
C LEU A 303 -12.95 8.13 -18.71
N ALA A 304 -12.07 8.72 -17.89
CA ALA A 304 -12.47 9.41 -16.66
C ALA A 304 -12.99 10.84 -16.92
N LEU A 305 -12.40 11.56 -17.87
CA LEU A 305 -12.56 13.01 -18.03
C LEU A 305 -13.36 13.41 -19.27
N ASP A 306 -13.30 12.64 -20.35
CA ASP A 306 -13.98 12.93 -21.61
C ASP A 306 -15.31 12.18 -21.69
N VAL A 307 -16.34 12.75 -21.05
CA VAL A 307 -17.67 12.14 -20.95
C VAL A 307 -18.34 12.00 -22.33
N GLU A 308 -18.14 12.96 -23.23
CA GLU A 308 -18.71 12.93 -24.58
C GLU A 308 -17.93 11.97 -25.47
N GLY A 309 -16.59 12.08 -25.51
CA GLY A 309 -15.75 11.30 -26.40
C GLY A 309 -15.59 9.82 -26.01
N ARG A 310 -15.76 9.46 -24.73
CA ARG A 310 -15.79 8.04 -24.32
C ARG A 310 -17.00 7.27 -24.86
N GLY A 311 -18.05 7.99 -25.30
CA GLY A 311 -19.25 7.41 -25.90
C GLY A 311 -20.08 6.53 -24.96
N THR A 312 -20.86 5.63 -25.54
CA THR A 312 -21.67 4.65 -24.81
C THR A 312 -21.03 3.27 -24.91
N TYR A 313 -20.90 2.59 -23.79
CA TYR A 313 -20.32 1.26 -23.71
C TYR A 313 -21.05 0.41 -22.67
N GLU A 314 -20.93 -0.91 -22.80
CA GLU A 314 -21.29 -1.85 -21.75
C GLU A 314 -20.01 -2.27 -21.00
N TYR A 315 -20.08 -2.30 -19.67
CA TYR A 315 -18.99 -2.77 -18.82
C TYR A 315 -19.44 -4.00 -18.03
N ILE A 316 -18.77 -5.12 -18.28
CA ILE A 316 -19.00 -6.37 -17.56
C ILE A 316 -17.73 -6.70 -16.78
N SER A 317 -17.81 -6.63 -15.45
CA SER A 317 -16.76 -7.12 -14.55
C SER A 317 -17.21 -8.37 -13.84
N ARG A 318 -16.43 -9.44 -13.93
CA ARG A 318 -16.51 -10.51 -12.94
C ARG A 318 -16.01 -9.95 -11.60
N ARG A 319 -16.77 -10.21 -10.54
CA ARG A 319 -16.35 -9.90 -9.18
C ARG A 319 -15.90 -11.20 -8.50
N PRO A 320 -14.75 -11.21 -7.79
CA PRO A 320 -14.15 -12.44 -7.31
C PRO A 320 -15.05 -13.17 -6.30
N GLY A 321 -15.01 -14.50 -6.41
CA GLY A 321 -16.11 -15.40 -6.09
C GLY A 321 -16.35 -15.74 -4.62
N LEU A 322 -17.16 -16.79 -4.46
CA LEU A 322 -17.72 -17.27 -3.20
C LEU A 322 -16.66 -17.81 -2.24
N ASN A 323 -16.87 -17.58 -0.94
CA ASN A 323 -16.07 -18.17 0.12
C ASN A 323 -16.27 -19.69 0.16
N LEU A 324 -15.16 -20.44 0.15
CA LEU A 324 -15.14 -21.89 0.30
C LEU A 324 -15.35 -22.26 1.76
N LEU A 325 -16.61 -22.54 2.12
CA LEU A 325 -16.96 -23.25 3.33
C LEU A 325 -17.47 -24.66 2.96
N PRO A 326 -16.93 -25.75 3.57
CA PRO A 326 -15.88 -25.78 4.60
C PRO A 326 -14.46 -25.53 4.07
N LYS A 327 -13.59 -24.93 4.91
CA LYS A 327 -12.19 -24.58 4.56
C LYS A 327 -11.27 -25.82 4.56
N PRO A 328 -10.16 -25.83 3.80
CA PRO A 328 -9.13 -26.87 3.89
C PRO A 328 -8.52 -26.98 5.31
N LYS A 329 -8.13 -28.20 5.72
CA LYS A 329 -7.42 -28.43 6.99
C LYS A 329 -6.13 -27.58 7.07
N LYS A 330 -5.75 -27.14 8.28
CA LYS A 330 -4.59 -26.26 8.56
C LYS A 330 -4.69 -24.84 7.97
N THR A 331 -5.90 -24.38 7.67
CA THR A 331 -6.16 -22.97 7.34
C THR A 331 -6.41 -22.20 8.64
N GLY A 332 -5.74 -21.06 8.84
CA GLY A 332 -5.98 -20.21 10.01
C GLY A 332 -7.44 -19.78 10.10
N ALA A 333 -7.97 -19.66 11.32
CA ALA A 333 -9.39 -19.35 11.56
C ALA A 333 -9.84 -18.10 10.78
N ASP A 334 -9.00 -17.06 10.75
CA ASP A 334 -9.26 -15.77 10.09
C ASP A 334 -8.87 -15.74 8.61
N THR A 335 -8.62 -16.89 7.98
CA THR A 335 -8.31 -16.96 6.55
C THR A 335 -9.54 -17.41 5.75
N TYR A 336 -10.00 -16.56 4.83
CA TYR A 336 -11.04 -16.88 3.84
C TYR A 336 -10.38 -17.46 2.59
N VAL A 337 -10.97 -18.49 2.00
CA VAL A 337 -10.44 -19.11 0.77
C VAL A 337 -11.48 -18.93 -0.31
N LEU A 338 -11.15 -18.16 -1.35
CA LEU A 338 -12.12 -17.84 -2.40
C LEU A 338 -11.96 -18.77 -3.59
N ARG A 339 -13.08 -19.07 -4.26
CA ARG A 339 -13.09 -19.75 -5.55
C ARG A 339 -13.24 -18.72 -6.67
N PRO A 340 -12.17 -18.32 -7.36
CA PRO A 340 -12.21 -17.19 -8.28
C PRO A 340 -12.87 -17.49 -9.63
N ASP A 341 -13.08 -18.78 -9.95
CA ASP A 341 -13.63 -19.24 -11.23
C ASP A 341 -15.15 -19.50 -11.18
N HIS A 342 -15.81 -19.19 -10.05
CA HIS A 342 -17.25 -19.38 -9.86
C HIS A 342 -18.03 -18.07 -9.80
#